data_AF-A0A841Z752-F1
#
_entry.id   AF-A0A841Z752-F1
#
_cell.length_a   1.000
_cell.length_b   1.000
_cell.length_c   1.000
_cell.angle_alpha   90.00
_cell.angle_beta   90.00
_cell.angle_gamma   90.00
#
_symmetry.space_group_name_H-M   'P 1'
#
loop_
_entity.id
_entity.type
_entity.pdbx_description
1 polymer ?
#
loop_
_entity_poly.entity_id
_entity_poly.type
_entity_poly.pdbx_seq_one_letter_code
_entity_poly.pdbx_strand_id
1 'polypeptide(L)'
;MWKQLSRQDHHYYLEIFMVRHILFILDMGTVEAIIHRSLKELEKYEGLHDTACIRTSFLVYEGLLWVDRGELEYGIILLKQAEQVAKKGRCQRMMDTIYLYMSACYYRLDDVGRYWYYVRKAFLTRLSMSDGVDDLMKRAREFLGERDLGKLSEWVNGVLE
;
A
#
# COMPACT_ATOMS: atom_id res chain seq x y z
N MET A 1 10.85 14.93 17.29
CA MET A 1 10.20 13.61 17.28
C MET A 1 11.10 12.51 16.73
N TRP A 2 11.50 12.51 15.44
CA TRP A 2 12.37 11.44 14.90
C TRP A 2 13.68 11.25 15.67
N LYS A 3 14.41 12.34 15.94
CA LYS A 3 15.63 12.34 16.77
C LYS A 3 15.45 11.70 18.16
N GLN A 4 14.23 11.66 18.68
CA GLN A 4 13.89 11.03 19.94
C GLN A 4 13.59 9.53 19.74
N LEU A 5 12.76 9.19 18.76
CA LEU A 5 12.43 7.81 18.39
C LEU A 5 13.66 7.01 17.92
N SER A 6 14.58 7.64 17.21
CA SER A 6 15.78 6.98 16.69
C SER A 6 16.74 6.53 17.78
N ARG A 7 16.69 7.19 18.95
CA ARG A 7 17.56 6.93 20.12
C ARG A 7 16.98 5.89 21.09
N GLN A 8 15.74 5.46 20.89
CA GLN A 8 15.12 4.45 21.74
C GLN A 8 15.50 3.05 21.26
N ASP A 9 15.86 2.19 22.21
CA ASP A 9 16.16 0.77 21.96
C ASP A 9 14.90 -0.03 21.63
N HIS A 10 13.73 0.43 22.11
CA HIS A 10 12.43 -0.19 21.90
C HIS A 10 11.40 0.84 21.48
N HIS A 11 10.51 0.46 20.55
CA HIS A 11 9.33 1.24 20.20
C HIS A 11 8.09 0.59 20.80
N TYR A 12 7.38 1.32 21.65
CA TYR A 12 6.10 0.91 22.19
C TYR A 12 5.01 0.99 21.11
N TYR A 13 3.91 0.28 21.32
CA TYR A 13 2.78 0.23 20.37
C TYR A 13 2.32 1.62 19.89
N LEU A 14 2.21 2.59 20.80
CA LEU A 14 1.80 3.96 20.45
C LEU A 14 2.81 4.67 19.54
N GLU A 15 4.11 4.43 19.77
CA GLU A 15 5.18 5.00 18.94
C GLU A 15 5.14 4.39 17.55
N ILE A 16 4.99 3.06 17.47
CA ILE A 16 4.82 2.33 16.22
C ILE A 16 3.60 2.86 15.44
N PHE A 17 2.48 3.07 16.14
CA PHE A 17 1.27 3.62 15.55
C PHE A 17 1.49 5.05 15.00
N MET A 18 2.14 5.93 15.77
CA MET A 18 2.43 7.30 15.32
C MET A 18 3.41 7.33 14.14
N VAL A 19 4.45 6.50 14.18
CA VAL A 19 5.47 6.39 13.15
C VAL A 19 4.86 6.08 11.79
N ARG A 20 3.86 5.19 11.73
CA ARG A 20 3.11 4.86 10.51
C ARG A 20 2.60 6.10 9.76
N HIS A 21 2.25 7.15 10.48
CA HIS A 21 1.67 8.38 9.93
C HIS A 21 2.69 9.41 9.44
N ILE A 22 3.99 9.17 9.62
CA ILE A 22 5.04 10.14 9.22
C ILE A 22 6.04 9.56 8.23
N LEU A 23 5.92 8.27 7.86
CA LEU A 23 6.87 7.61 6.96
C LEU A 23 7.04 8.35 5.63
N PHE A 24 5.97 8.93 5.09
CA PHE A 24 6.00 9.66 3.82
C PHE A 24 6.80 10.98 3.86
N ILE A 25 7.19 11.47 5.04
CA ILE A 25 7.95 12.73 5.22
C ILE A 25 9.45 12.46 5.37
N LEU A 26 9.83 11.21 5.65
CA LEU A 26 11.19 10.85 6.00
C LEU A 26 11.97 10.39 4.76
N ASP A 27 13.30 10.53 4.80
CA ASP A 27 14.17 10.01 3.75
C ASP A 27 14.13 8.47 3.71
N MET A 28 14.41 7.90 2.54
CA MET A 28 14.30 6.45 2.29
C MET A 28 15.11 5.60 3.26
N GLY A 29 16.33 6.02 3.62
CA GLY A 29 17.18 5.27 4.54
C GLY A 29 16.63 5.27 5.96
N THR A 30 16.10 6.41 6.40
CA THR A 30 15.37 6.53 7.66
C THR A 30 14.11 5.66 7.67
N VAL A 31 13.31 5.67 6.60
CA VAL A 31 12.07 4.88 6.49
C VAL A 31 12.36 3.39 6.61
N GLU A 32 13.38 2.87 5.91
CA GLU A 32 13.78 1.47 5.96
C GLU A 32 14.16 1.02 7.39
N ALA A 33 15.04 1.79 8.06
CA ALA A 33 15.46 1.47 9.42
C ALA A 33 14.30 1.48 10.43
N ILE A 34 13.34 2.39 10.22
CA ILE A 34 12.13 2.48 11.03
C ILE A 34 11.23 1.27 10.81
N ILE A 35 10.98 0.91 9.56
CA ILE A 35 10.09 -0.20 9.19
C ILE A 35 10.60 -1.50 9.83
N HIS A 36 11.88 -1.83 9.64
CA HIS A 36 12.45 -3.07 10.17
C HIS A 36 12.37 -3.14 11.69
N ARG A 37 12.69 -2.03 12.39
CA ARG A 37 12.57 -1.96 13.85
C ARG A 37 11.10 -2.11 14.29
N SER A 38 10.20 -1.38 13.65
CA SER A 38 8.78 -1.36 14.02
C SER A 38 8.12 -2.72 13.78
N LEU A 39 8.39 -3.38 12.66
CA LEU A 39 7.85 -4.71 12.35
C LEU A 39 8.27 -5.76 13.38
N LYS A 40 9.54 -5.76 13.81
CA LYS A 40 10.06 -6.66 14.84
C LYS A 40 9.38 -6.44 16.19
N GLU A 41 9.20 -5.19 16.60
CA GLU A 41 8.55 -4.86 17.87
C GLU A 41 7.03 -5.12 17.82
N LEU A 42 6.41 -4.99 16.64
CA LEU A 42 4.98 -5.21 16.43
C LEU A 42 4.53 -6.65 16.67
N GLU A 43 5.43 -7.64 16.54
CA GLU A 43 5.18 -9.05 16.87
C GLU A 43 4.76 -9.24 18.34
N LYS A 44 5.19 -8.36 19.24
CA LYS A 44 4.81 -8.39 20.67
C LYS A 44 3.34 -7.99 20.89
N TYR A 45 2.69 -7.41 19.88
CA TYR A 45 1.38 -6.79 19.97
C TYR A 45 0.33 -7.42 19.06
N GLU A 46 0.54 -8.65 18.56
CA GLU A 46 -0.36 -9.32 17.60
C GLU A 46 -1.83 -9.42 18.07
N GLY A 47 -2.07 -9.44 19.39
CA GLY A 47 -3.42 -9.47 19.98
C GLY A 47 -4.12 -8.11 20.09
N LEU A 48 -3.44 -7.00 19.78
CA LEU A 48 -4.05 -5.66 19.88
C LEU A 48 -4.87 -5.31 18.63
N HIS A 49 -5.93 -4.53 18.87
CA HIS A 49 -6.74 -3.94 17.81
C HIS A 49 -5.86 -3.06 16.89
N ASP A 50 -6.05 -3.18 15.57
CA ASP A 50 -5.28 -2.50 14.50
C ASP A 50 -3.86 -2.99 14.20
N THR A 51 -3.30 -3.94 14.96
CA THR A 51 -1.94 -4.45 14.70
C THR A 51 -1.76 -4.93 13.26
N ALA A 52 -2.76 -5.63 12.71
CA ALA A 52 -2.75 -6.08 11.32
C ALA A 52 -2.73 -4.90 10.32
N CYS A 53 -3.44 -3.81 10.59
CA CYS A 53 -3.48 -2.64 9.70
C CYS A 53 -2.19 -1.81 9.79
N ILE A 54 -1.57 -1.76 10.97
CA ILE A 54 -0.24 -1.18 11.14
C ILE A 54 0.79 -2.00 10.35
N ARG A 55 0.80 -3.33 10.52
CA ARG A 55 1.70 -4.23 9.79
C ARG A 55 1.51 -4.11 8.29
N THR A 56 0.26 -4.05 7.82
CA THR A 56 -0.07 -3.82 6.40
C THR A 56 0.55 -2.52 5.90
N SER A 57 0.46 -1.44 6.67
CA SER A 57 1.03 -0.14 6.27
C SER A 57 2.54 -0.21 6.10
N PHE A 58 3.25 -0.81 7.05
CA PHE A 58 4.70 -0.97 6.94
C PHE A 58 5.09 -1.83 5.72
N LEU A 59 4.40 -2.95 5.48
CA LEU A 59 4.66 -3.79 4.31
C LEU A 59 4.39 -3.05 2.99
N VAL A 60 3.34 -2.21 2.94
CA VAL A 60 3.09 -1.35 1.77
C VAL A 60 4.24 -0.38 1.59
N TYR A 61 4.62 0.38 2.62
CA TYR A 61 5.71 1.33 2.49
C TYR A 61 7.02 0.66 2.09
N GLU A 62 7.38 -0.47 2.70
CA GLU A 62 8.57 -1.24 2.32
C GLU A 62 8.50 -1.69 0.87
N GLY A 63 7.36 -2.24 0.44
CA GLY A 63 7.13 -2.60 -0.95
C GLY A 63 7.36 -1.43 -1.91
N LEU A 64 6.89 -0.23 -1.57
CA LEU A 64 7.12 0.98 -2.35
C LEU A 64 8.60 1.39 -2.39
N LEU A 65 9.35 1.22 -1.30
CA LEU A 65 10.80 1.47 -1.31
C LEU A 65 11.51 0.62 -2.36
N TRP A 66 11.15 -0.66 -2.46
CA TRP A 66 11.73 -1.56 -3.45
C TRP A 66 11.30 -1.23 -4.88
N VAL A 67 10.04 -0.85 -5.09
CA VAL A 67 9.54 -0.41 -6.41
C VAL A 67 10.26 0.85 -6.89
N ASP A 68 10.50 1.81 -5.99
CA ASP A 68 11.24 3.04 -6.29
C ASP A 68 12.71 2.74 -6.67
N ARG A 69 13.33 1.77 -6.00
CA ARG A 69 14.67 1.25 -6.34
C ARG A 69 14.72 0.46 -7.65
N GLY A 70 13.57 0.19 -8.29
CA GLY A 70 13.48 -0.61 -9.51
C GLY A 70 13.40 -2.13 -9.28
N GLU A 71 13.41 -2.57 -8.02
CA GLU A 71 13.32 -3.97 -7.61
C GLU A 71 11.85 -4.43 -7.55
N LEU A 72 11.21 -4.45 -8.73
CA LEU A 72 9.76 -4.61 -8.89
C LEU A 72 9.24 -5.93 -8.32
N GLU A 73 9.97 -7.03 -8.50
CA GLU A 73 9.56 -8.36 -8.04
C GLU A 73 9.52 -8.43 -6.51
N TYR A 74 10.53 -7.87 -5.83
CA TYR A 74 10.57 -7.75 -4.37
C TYR A 74 9.44 -6.87 -3.86
N GLY A 75 9.20 -5.73 -4.51
CA GLY A 75 8.05 -4.87 -4.21
C GLY A 75 6.72 -5.62 -4.30
N ILE A 76 6.51 -6.38 -5.37
CA ILE A 76 5.31 -7.22 -5.57
C ILE A 76 5.16 -8.26 -4.46
N ILE A 77 6.25 -8.92 -4.03
CA ILE A 77 6.22 -9.91 -2.94
C ILE A 77 5.70 -9.26 -1.65
N LEU A 78 6.24 -8.09 -1.28
CA LEU A 78 5.82 -7.37 -0.07
C LEU A 78 4.38 -6.86 -0.17
N LEU A 79 3.96 -6.36 -1.34
CA LEU A 79 2.57 -5.95 -1.58
C LEU A 79 1.59 -7.13 -1.49
N LYS A 80 1.97 -8.33 -1.96
CA LYS A 80 1.16 -9.56 -1.78
C LYS A 80 1.08 -9.98 -0.31
N GLN A 81 2.17 -9.85 0.45
CA GLN A 81 2.14 -10.09 1.90
C GLN A 81 1.22 -9.08 2.59
N ALA A 82 1.29 -7.80 2.22
CA ALA A 82 0.39 -6.76 2.71
C ALA A 82 -1.07 -7.11 2.41
N GLU A 83 -1.39 -7.58 1.19
CA GLU A 83 -2.74 -8.03 0.81
C GLU A 83 -3.26 -9.12 1.76
N GLN A 84 -2.42 -10.12 2.08
CA GLN A 84 -2.81 -11.23 2.96
C GLN A 84 -3.07 -10.75 4.39
N VAL A 85 -2.18 -9.90 4.92
CA VAL A 85 -2.34 -9.35 6.28
C VAL A 85 -3.56 -8.44 6.35
N ALA A 86 -3.78 -7.59 5.34
CA ALA A 86 -4.92 -6.69 5.27
C ALA A 86 -6.25 -7.44 5.25
N LYS A 87 -6.37 -8.51 4.46
CA LYS A 87 -7.58 -9.35 4.43
C LYS A 87 -7.86 -9.99 5.79
N LYS A 88 -6.84 -10.55 6.44
CA LYS A 88 -6.98 -11.16 7.78
C LYS A 88 -7.38 -10.10 8.82
N GLY A 89 -6.78 -8.92 8.74
CA GLY A 89 -7.01 -7.79 9.64
C GLY A 89 -8.24 -6.93 9.33
N ARG A 90 -9.00 -7.25 8.27
CA ARG A 90 -10.13 -6.44 7.78
C ARG A 90 -9.75 -4.98 7.45
N CYS A 91 -8.54 -4.74 6.97
CA CYS A 91 -7.99 -3.43 6.64
C CYS A 91 -8.40 -2.98 5.22
N GLN A 92 -9.70 -2.99 4.93
CA GLN A 92 -10.23 -2.82 3.57
C GLN A 92 -9.76 -1.51 2.89
N ARG A 93 -9.61 -0.44 3.68
CA ARG A 93 -9.16 0.89 3.22
C ARG A 93 -7.76 0.92 2.58
N MET A 94 -6.96 -0.12 2.76
CA MET A 94 -5.61 -0.23 2.20
C MET A 94 -5.54 -1.08 0.94
N MET A 95 -6.58 -1.86 0.66
CA MET A 95 -6.57 -2.87 -0.40
C MET A 95 -6.46 -2.26 -1.80
N ASP A 96 -7.17 -1.15 -2.03
CA ASP A 96 -7.12 -0.42 -3.28
C ASP A 96 -5.70 0.10 -3.58
N THR A 97 -5.04 0.64 -2.56
CA THR A 97 -3.68 1.18 -2.64
C THR A 97 -2.70 0.06 -2.96
N ILE A 98 -2.80 -1.08 -2.27
CA ILE A 98 -1.99 -2.28 -2.56
C ILE A 98 -2.16 -2.69 -4.03
N TYR A 99 -3.41 -2.82 -4.51
CA TYR A 99 -3.67 -3.24 -5.88
C TYR A 99 -3.20 -2.21 -6.91
N LEU A 100 -3.34 -0.92 -6.63
CA LEU A 100 -2.84 0.13 -7.50
C LEU A 100 -1.33 0.00 -7.72
N TYR A 101 -0.57 -0.13 -6.64
CA TYR A 101 0.88 -0.28 -6.75
C TYR A 101 1.31 -1.60 -7.39
N MET A 102 0.60 -2.70 -7.14
CA MET A 102 0.85 -3.95 -7.85
C MET A 102 0.62 -3.77 -9.36
N SER A 103 -0.44 -3.08 -9.77
CA SER A 103 -0.69 -2.80 -11.19
C SER A 103 0.43 -1.98 -11.82
N ALA A 104 0.94 -0.94 -11.13
CA ALA A 104 2.07 -0.15 -11.60
C ALA A 104 3.35 -1.00 -11.75
N CYS A 105 3.59 -1.96 -10.85
CA CYS A 105 4.72 -2.87 -10.99
C CYS A 105 4.58 -3.77 -12.23
N TYR A 106 3.41 -4.39 -12.44
CA TYR A 106 3.19 -5.25 -13.60
C TYR A 106 3.19 -4.48 -14.92
N TYR A 107 2.77 -3.22 -14.92
CA TYR A 107 2.92 -2.34 -16.07
C TYR A 107 4.39 -2.16 -16.43
N ARG A 108 5.25 -1.87 -15.44
CA ARG A 108 6.71 -1.74 -15.64
C ARG A 108 7.41 -3.05 -16.01
N LEU A 109 6.77 -4.20 -15.78
CA LEU A 109 7.24 -5.53 -16.19
C LEU A 109 6.64 -5.99 -17.53
N ASP A 110 5.90 -5.12 -18.24
CA ASP A 110 5.18 -5.42 -19.48
C ASP A 110 4.15 -6.57 -19.37
N ASP A 111 3.70 -6.91 -18.15
CA ASP A 111 2.63 -7.88 -17.89
C ASP A 111 1.26 -7.20 -17.92
N VAL A 112 0.80 -6.90 -19.14
CA VAL A 112 -0.46 -6.19 -19.41
C VAL A 112 -1.67 -6.90 -18.78
N GLY A 113 -1.65 -8.24 -18.73
CA GLY A 113 -2.73 -9.04 -18.16
C GLY A 113 -2.88 -8.80 -16.66
N ARG A 114 -1.78 -8.92 -15.90
CA ARG A 114 -1.80 -8.68 -14.46
C ARG A 114 -1.97 -7.21 -14.11
N TYR A 115 -1.41 -6.30 -14.91
CA TYR A 115 -1.66 -4.88 -14.78
C TYR A 115 -3.17 -4.56 -14.76
N TRP A 116 -3.92 -4.94 -15.79
CA TRP A 116 -5.36 -4.67 -15.86
C TRP A 116 -6.17 -5.41 -14.80
N TYR A 117 -5.76 -6.63 -14.44
CA TYR A 117 -6.37 -7.37 -13.35
C TYR A 117 -6.32 -6.58 -12.04
N TYR A 118 -5.16 -6.04 -11.67
CA TYR A 118 -4.99 -5.29 -10.43
C TYR A 118 -5.61 -3.90 -10.47
N VAL A 119 -5.61 -3.20 -11.62
CA VAL A 119 -6.37 -1.94 -11.78
C VAL A 119 -7.84 -2.19 -11.47
N ARG A 120 -8.48 -3.15 -12.11
CA ARG A 120 -9.91 -3.46 -11.87
C ARG A 120 -10.17 -3.83 -10.42
N LYS A 121 -9.28 -4.63 -9.81
CA LYS A 121 -9.42 -5.03 -8.40
C LYS A 121 -9.35 -3.84 -7.44
N ALA A 122 -8.51 -2.84 -7.73
CA ALA A 122 -8.46 -1.59 -6.97
C ALA A 122 -9.82 -0.85 -7.02
N PHE A 123 -10.38 -0.70 -8.21
CA PHE A 123 -11.67 -0.02 -8.41
C PHE A 123 -12.85 -0.79 -7.83
N LEU A 124 -12.91 -2.11 -8.00
CA LEU A 124 -13.93 -2.96 -7.37
C LEU A 124 -13.90 -2.82 -5.84
N THR A 125 -12.70 -2.70 -5.25
CA THR A 125 -12.57 -2.47 -3.81
C THR A 125 -13.23 -1.15 -3.40
N ARG A 126 -12.98 -0.06 -4.13
CA ARG A 126 -13.61 1.25 -3.83
C ARG A 126 -15.11 1.29 -4.09
N LEU A 127 -15.54 0.71 -5.20
CA LEU A 127 -16.96 0.58 -5.53
C LEU A 127 -17.71 -0.21 -4.46
N SER A 128 -17.12 -1.29 -3.93
CA SER A 128 -17.73 -2.07 -2.84
C SER A 128 -17.87 -1.30 -1.52
N MET A 129 -17.10 -0.22 -1.35
CA MET A 129 -17.17 0.67 -0.19
C MET A 129 -18.10 1.87 -0.42
N SER A 130 -18.63 2.02 -1.64
CA SER A 130 -19.43 3.17 -2.08
C SER A 130 -18.73 4.51 -1.80
N ASP A 131 -17.39 4.54 -1.89
CA ASP A 131 -16.59 5.70 -1.48
C ASP A 131 -15.24 5.76 -2.24
N GLY A 132 -14.75 6.98 -2.49
CA GLY A 132 -13.39 7.26 -2.93
C GLY A 132 -13.02 6.81 -4.35
N VAL A 133 -14.00 6.58 -5.24
CA VAL A 133 -13.73 6.23 -6.65
C VAL A 133 -13.07 7.38 -7.40
N ASP A 134 -13.52 8.62 -7.20
CA ASP A 134 -12.94 9.81 -7.84
C ASP A 134 -11.49 10.05 -7.42
N ASP A 135 -11.19 9.87 -6.13
CA ASP A 135 -9.82 10.00 -5.62
C ASP A 135 -8.92 8.87 -6.13
N LEU A 136 -9.46 7.65 -6.27
CA LEU A 136 -8.74 6.57 -6.91
C LEU A 136 -8.51 6.87 -8.41
N MET A 137 -9.47 7.44 -9.12
CA MET A 137 -9.30 7.89 -10.50
C MET A 137 -8.19 8.94 -10.60
N LYS A 138 -8.13 9.93 -9.70
CA LYS A 138 -7.05 10.92 -9.69
C LYS A 138 -5.67 10.27 -9.54
N ARG A 139 -5.52 9.37 -8.57
CA ARG A 139 -4.27 8.60 -8.40
C ARG A 139 -3.96 7.74 -9.62
N ALA A 140 -4.99 7.15 -10.23
CA ALA A 140 -4.85 6.36 -11.43
C ALA A 140 -4.23 7.14 -12.59
N ARG A 141 -4.55 8.44 -12.73
CA ARG A 141 -3.96 9.30 -13.75
C ARG A 141 -2.45 9.52 -13.60
N GLU A 142 -1.89 9.32 -12.40
CA GLU A 142 -0.46 9.50 -12.17
C GLU A 142 0.39 8.42 -12.85
N PHE A 143 -0.21 7.27 -13.19
CA PHE A 143 0.50 6.16 -13.81
C PHE A 143 -0.19 5.56 -15.05
N LEU A 144 -1.48 5.85 -15.29
CA LEU A 144 -2.20 5.43 -16.48
C LEU A 144 -2.08 6.48 -17.60
N GLY A 145 -1.79 6.05 -18.82
CA GLY A 145 -1.91 6.92 -19.99
C GLY A 145 -3.38 7.21 -20.35
N GLU A 146 -3.62 8.31 -21.07
CA GLU A 146 -4.96 8.78 -21.50
C GLU A 146 -5.84 7.68 -22.12
N ARG A 147 -5.25 6.81 -22.95
CA ARG A 147 -5.97 5.69 -23.57
C ARG A 147 -6.52 4.71 -22.54
N ASP A 148 -5.71 4.36 -21.54
CA ASP A 148 -6.10 3.40 -20.52
C ASP A 148 -7.07 4.03 -19.51
N LEU A 149 -6.92 5.32 -19.23
CA LEU A 149 -7.91 6.09 -18.47
C LEU A 149 -9.29 6.09 -19.14
N GLY A 150 -9.35 6.27 -20.47
CA GLY A 150 -10.60 6.19 -21.22
C GLY A 150 -11.30 4.85 -21.06
N LYS A 151 -10.58 3.75 -21.29
CA LYS A 151 -11.12 2.38 -21.10
C LYS A 151 -11.58 2.12 -19.66
N LEU A 152 -10.81 2.61 -18.68
CA LEU A 152 -11.14 2.47 -17.27
C LEU A 152 -12.41 3.23 -16.93
N SER A 153 -12.55 4.48 -17.41
CA SER A 153 -13.75 5.29 -17.18
C SER A 153 -15.00 4.66 -17.79
N GLU A 154 -14.92 4.15 -19.03
CA GLU A 154 -16.02 3.42 -19.66
C GLU A 154 -16.44 2.20 -18.84
N TRP A 155 -15.45 1.43 -18.37
CA TRP A 155 -15.71 0.25 -17.56
C TRP A 155 -16.32 0.60 -16.19
N VAL A 156 -15.81 1.63 -15.50
CA VAL A 156 -16.36 2.07 -14.20
C VAL A 156 -17.81 2.52 -14.35
N ASN A 157 -18.12 3.31 -15.38
CA ASN A 157 -19.48 3.78 -15.65
C ASN A 157 -20.43 2.62 -15.95
N GLY A 158 -20.01 1.65 -16.76
CA GLY A 158 -20.82 0.46 -17.07
C GLY A 158 -21.03 -0.51 -15.89
N VAL A 159 -20.29 -0.36 -14.79
CA VAL A 159 -20.52 -1.12 -13.54
C VAL A 159 -21.49 -0.39 -12.60
N LEU A 160 -21.64 0.93 -12.77
CA LEU A 160 -22.52 1.77 -11.94
C LEU A 160 -23.96 1.87 -12.50
N GLU A 161 -24.17 1.55 -13.78
CA GLU A 161 -25.48 1.40 -14.43
C GLU A 161 -26.16 0.05 -14.10
#